data_AF-A0A7E4UY64-F1
#
_entry.id   AF-A0A7E4UY64-F1
#
_cell.length_a   1.000
_cell.length_b   1.000
_cell.length_c   1.000
_cell.angle_alpha   90.00
_cell.angle_beta   90.00
_cell.angle_gamma   90.00
#
_symmetry.space_group_name_H-M   'P 1'
#
loop_
_entity.id
_entity.type
_entity.pdbx_description
1 polymer ?
#
loop_
_entity_poly.entity_id
_entity_poly.type
_entity_poly.pdbx_seq_one_letter_code
_entity_poly.pdbx_strand_id
1 'polypeptide(L)'
;MHCIVPHLRGLSVYNRPDYTMMHNCFLKLMSKYKVKFSDKFDWETEEQCASLCKASPKPAAYENAAEFFASDPIGINDAPPPGQSTKSTATMD
;
A
#
# COMPACT_ATOMS: atom_id res chain seq x y z
N MET A 1 -15.47 -5.82 13.56
CA MET A 1 -14.03 -5.85 13.88
C MET A 1 -13.24 -5.75 12.60
N HIS A 2 -12.19 -4.94 12.56
CA HIS A 2 -11.33 -4.77 11.38
C HIS A 2 -10.60 -6.09 11.09
N CYS A 3 -10.82 -6.69 9.91
CA CYS A 3 -10.25 -7.99 9.52
C CYS A 3 -8.72 -7.98 9.40
N ILE A 4 -8.11 -6.79 9.28
CA ILE A 4 -6.66 -6.62 9.13
C ILE A 4 -5.90 -7.15 10.34
N VAL A 5 -6.29 -6.77 11.57
CA VAL A 5 -5.50 -7.10 12.76
C VAL A 5 -5.49 -8.62 13.05
N PRO A 6 -6.64 -9.33 13.01
CA PRO A 6 -6.65 -10.79 13.10
C PRO A 6 -5.83 -11.46 11.99
N HIS A 7 -5.93 -10.97 10.75
CA HIS A 7 -5.14 -11.47 9.63
C HIS A 7 -3.64 -11.36 9.89
N LEU A 8 -3.16 -10.17 10.27
CA LEU A 8 -1.74 -9.92 10.54
C LEU A 8 -1.19 -10.78 11.69
N ARG A 9 -1.99 -11.02 12.74
CA ARG A 9 -1.57 -11.91 13.84
C ARG A 9 -1.45 -13.38 13.44
N GLY A 10 -2.17 -13.79 12.40
CA GLY A 10 -2.12 -15.15 11.87
C GLY A 10 -0.97 -15.41 10.91
N LEU A 11 -0.21 -14.39 10.52
CA LEU A 11 0.91 -14.54 9.59
C LEU A 11 2.17 -15.05 10.32
N SER A 12 2.78 -16.10 9.76
CA SER A 12 4.17 -16.46 10.06
C SER A 12 5.14 -15.76 9.08
N VAL A 13 6.44 -15.92 9.31
CA VAL A 13 7.51 -15.39 8.45
C VAL A 13 7.43 -15.85 6.98
N TYR A 14 6.75 -16.98 6.72
CA TYR A 14 6.56 -17.52 5.37
C TYR A 14 5.19 -17.21 4.77
N ASN A 15 4.26 -16.69 5.57
CA ASN A 15 2.94 -16.36 5.07
C ASN A 15 2.95 -15.00 4.39
N ARG A 16 2.53 -15.00 3.14
CA ARG A 16 2.29 -13.77 2.40
C ARG A 16 1.07 -13.04 2.95
N PRO A 17 1.18 -11.76 3.33
CA PRO A 17 0.02 -10.97 3.69
C PRO A 17 -0.92 -10.78 2.47
N ASP A 18 -2.23 -10.82 2.71
CA ASP A 18 -3.22 -10.47 1.68
C ASP A 18 -3.34 -8.94 1.57
N TYR A 19 -2.49 -8.36 0.73
CA TYR A 19 -2.46 -6.91 0.48
C TYR A 19 -3.75 -6.40 -0.17
N THR A 20 -4.42 -7.21 -0.98
CA THR A 20 -5.69 -6.87 -1.63
C THR A 20 -6.80 -6.72 -0.60
N MET A 21 -6.91 -7.66 0.35
CA MET A 21 -7.87 -7.57 1.46
C MET A 21 -7.62 -6.32 2.31
N MET A 22 -6.37 -6.03 2.65
CA MET A 22 -6.02 -4.84 3.46
C MET A 22 -6.38 -3.54 2.74
N HIS A 23 -5.99 -3.41 1.47
CA HIS A 23 -6.30 -2.25 0.64
C HIS A 23 -7.81 -2.01 0.57
N ASN A 24 -8.59 -3.06 0.28
CA ASN A 24 -10.04 -2.96 0.20
C ASN A 24 -10.70 -2.60 1.54
N CYS A 25 -10.12 -3.03 2.66
CA CYS A 25 -10.59 -2.64 4.00
C CYS A 25 -10.41 -1.13 4.23
N PHE A 26 -9.27 -0.55 3.82
CA PHE A 26 -9.03 0.89 3.91
C PHE A 26 -9.94 1.69 2.99
N LEU A 27 -10.13 1.26 1.73
CA LEU A 27 -11.06 1.93 0.81
C LEU A 27 -12.49 1.99 1.36
N LYS A 28 -12.97 0.92 2.00
CA LYS A 28 -14.28 0.90 2.66
C LYS A 28 -14.36 1.92 3.80
N LEU A 29 -13.28 2.10 4.58
CA LEU A 29 -13.22 3.10 5.63
C LEU A 29 -13.19 4.52 5.06
N MET A 30 -12.35 4.78 4.06
CA MET A 30 -12.28 6.08 3.39
C MET A 30 -13.66 6.48 2.84
N SER A 31 -14.34 5.56 2.15
CA SER A 31 -15.70 5.78 1.64
C SER A 31 -16.70 6.09 2.77
N LYS A 32 -16.64 5.36 3.89
CA LYS A 32 -17.53 5.56 5.04
C LYS A 32 -17.35 6.95 5.68
N TYR A 33 -16.11 7.41 5.81
CA TYR A 33 -15.79 8.70 6.43
C TYR A 33 -15.70 9.85 5.41
N LYS A 34 -15.98 9.58 4.13
CA LYS A 34 -15.88 10.55 3.03
C LYS A 34 -14.50 11.19 2.88
N VAL A 35 -13.46 10.44 3.24
CA VAL A 35 -12.06 10.84 3.08
C VAL A 35 -11.63 10.57 1.65
N LYS A 36 -10.95 11.54 1.04
CA LYS A 36 -10.40 11.46 -0.32
C LYS A 36 -8.88 11.39 -0.26
N PHE A 37 -8.28 10.84 -1.31
CA PHE A 37 -6.82 10.86 -1.48
C PHE A 37 -6.24 12.27 -1.66
N SER A 38 -7.07 13.23 -2.05
CA SER A 38 -6.72 14.65 -2.18
C SER A 38 -6.83 15.43 -0.87
N ASP A 39 -7.29 14.80 0.21
CA ASP A 39 -7.43 15.49 1.49
C ASP A 39 -6.04 15.75 2.08
N LYS A 40 -5.86 16.94 2.67
CA LYS A 40 -4.59 17.32 3.28
C LYS A 40 -4.25 16.39 4.44
N PHE A 41 -2.98 16.00 4.54
CA PHE A 41 -2.47 15.34 5.74
C PHE A 41 -2.29 16.35 6.88
N ASP A 42 -2.26 15.85 8.11
CA ASP A 42 -2.16 16.70 9.32
C ASP A 42 -0.87 17.54 9.36
N TRP A 43 0.19 17.11 8.67
CA TRP A 43 1.47 17.81 8.59
C TRP A 43 1.57 18.77 7.39
N GLU A 44 0.57 18.84 6.52
CA GLU A 44 0.59 19.69 5.33
C GLU A 44 -0.10 21.03 5.58
N THR A 45 0.46 22.11 5.00
CA THR A 45 -0.22 23.41 5.00
C THR A 45 -1.14 23.55 3.79
N GLU A 46 -2.09 24.48 3.89
CA GLU A 46 -3.03 24.75 2.81
C GLU A 46 -2.33 25.31 1.56
N GLU A 47 -1.26 26.11 1.73
CA GLU A 47 -0.50 26.62 0.58
C GLU A 47 0.24 25.49 -0.17
N GLN A 48 0.82 24.55 0.58
CA GLN A 48 1.51 23.39 0.01
C GLN A 48 0.55 22.53 -0.80
N CYS A 49 -0.61 22.18 -0.23
CA CYS A 49 -1.64 21.41 -0.92
C CYS A 49 -2.12 22.12 -2.19
N ALA A 50 -2.41 23.43 -2.11
CA ALA A 50 -2.86 24.20 -3.26
C ALA A 50 -1.83 24.25 -4.39
N SER A 51 -0.53 24.26 -4.07
CA SER A 51 0.53 24.21 -5.07
C SER A 51 0.66 22.85 -5.75
N LEU A 52 0.54 21.75 -4.98
CA LEU A 52 0.65 20.38 -5.47
C LEU A 52 -0.55 19.99 -6.34
N CYS A 53 -1.76 20.35 -5.92
CA CYS A 53 -2.97 20.10 -6.71
C CYS A 53 -2.95 20.83 -8.07
N LYS A 54 -2.33 22.01 -8.14
CA LYS A 54 -2.15 22.74 -9.41
C LYS A 54 -1.12 22.07 -10.32
N ALA A 55 -0.05 21.51 -9.74
CA ALA A 55 1.02 20.86 -10.49
C ALA A 55 0.62 19.50 -11.07
N SER A 56 -0.24 18.75 -10.36
CA SER A 56 -0.70 17.42 -10.80
C SER A 56 -2.22 17.30 -10.71
N PRO A 57 -2.97 17.68 -11.76
CA PRO A 57 -4.42 17.57 -11.77
C PRO A 57 -4.92 16.13 -11.99
N LYS A 58 -4.03 15.20 -12.34
CA LYS A 58 -4.38 13.80 -12.57
C LYS A 58 -4.43 13.06 -11.22
N PRO A 59 -5.46 12.21 -10.99
CA PRO A 59 -5.49 11.30 -9.87
C PRO A 59 -4.20 10.48 -9.82
N ALA A 60 -3.68 10.25 -8.62
CA ALA A 60 -2.47 9.46 -8.49
C ALA A 60 -2.72 8.02 -8.95
N ALA A 61 -1.70 7.37 -9.53
CA ALA A 61 -1.84 6.01 -10.07
C ALA A 61 -2.34 4.99 -9.03
N TYR A 62 -2.00 5.20 -7.76
CA TYR A 62 -2.44 4.35 -6.66
C TYR A 62 -3.94 4.48 -6.31
N GLU A 63 -4.62 5.53 -6.77
CA GLU A 63 -6.07 5.66 -6.56
C GLU A 63 -6.86 4.60 -7.34
N ASN A 64 -6.32 4.16 -8.49
CA ASN A 64 -6.86 3.08 -9.32
C ASN A 64 -5.95 1.85 -9.29
N ALA A 65 -5.68 1.33 -8.09
CA ALA A 65 -4.74 0.22 -7.90
C ALA A 65 -5.20 -1.14 -8.47
N ALA A 66 -6.44 -1.27 -8.95
CA ALA A 66 -6.98 -2.54 -9.45
C ALA A 66 -6.15 -3.12 -10.61
N GLU A 67 -5.74 -2.27 -11.55
CA GLU A 67 -4.90 -2.67 -12.69
C GLU A 67 -3.50 -3.12 -12.24
N PHE A 68 -2.92 -2.42 -11.25
CA PHE A 68 -1.64 -2.77 -10.67
C PHE A 68 -1.69 -4.14 -9.97
N PHE A 69 -2.72 -4.39 -9.16
CA PHE A 69 -2.89 -5.69 -8.50
C PHE A 69 -3.17 -6.83 -9.49
N ALA A 70 -3.85 -6.55 -10.60
CA ALA A 70 -4.13 -7.54 -11.64
C ALA A 70 -2.90 -7.87 -12.50
N SER A 71 -2.09 -6.87 -12.85
CA SER A 71 -0.89 -7.03 -13.68
C SER A 71 0.31 -7.56 -12.90
N ASP A 72 0.33 -7.39 -11.58
CA ASP A 72 1.41 -7.78 -10.67
C ASP A 72 2.83 -7.55 -11.24
N PRO A 73 3.17 -6.30 -11.60
CA PRO A 73 4.41 -6.01 -12.33
C PRO A 73 5.68 -6.29 -11.51
N ILE A 74 5.54 -6.45 -10.20
CA ILE A 74 6.64 -6.77 -9.27
C ILE A 74 6.69 -8.26 -8.91
N GLY A 75 5.80 -9.09 -9.47
CA GLY A 75 5.73 -10.51 -9.20
C GLY A 75 5.53 -10.83 -7.72
N ILE A 76 4.78 -10.01 -6.99
CA ILE A 76 4.58 -10.22 -5.56
C ILE A 76 3.76 -11.49 -5.28
N ASN A 77 2.99 -11.98 -6.26
CA ASN A 77 2.26 -13.24 -6.19
C ASN A 77 3.10 -14.45 -6.58
N ASP A 78 4.24 -14.25 -7.23
CA ASP A 78 5.08 -15.34 -7.69
C ASP A 78 5.97 -15.89 -6.59
N ALA A 79 6.39 -17.15 -6.75
CA ALA A 79 7.40 -17.73 -5.87
C ALA A 79 8.72 -16.95 -6.02
N PRO A 80 9.47 -16.74 -4.92
CA PRO A 80 10.78 -16.11 -5.01
C PRO A 80 11.66 -16.86 -6.02
N PRO A 81 12.51 -16.16 -6.80
CA PRO A 81 13.34 -16.79 -7.82
C PRO A 81 14.19 -17.90 -7.18
N PRO A 82 14.24 -19.10 -7.78
CA PRO A 82 15.08 -20.18 -7.26
C PRO A 82 16.55 -19.73 -7.31
N GLY A 83 17.19 -19.64 -6.13
CA GLY A 83 18.63 -19.43 -6.01
C GLY A 83 19.11 -18.08 -5.47
N GLN A 84 18.24 -17.14 -5.13
CA GLN A 84 18.66 -15.96 -4.35
C GLN A 84 18.63 -16.29 -2.86
N SER A 85 19.72 -16.89 -2.36
CA SER A 85 19.96 -16.93 -0.93
C SER A 85 19.93 -15.50 -0.41
N THR A 86 19.12 -15.27 0.63
CA THR A 86 19.14 -14.03 1.40
C THR A 86 20.55 -13.87 1.98
N LYS A 87 21.44 -13.18 1.26
CA LYS A 87 22.66 -12.66 1.85
C LYS A 87 22.23 -11.58 2.83
N SER A 88 21.96 -12.00 4.06
CA SER A 88 21.99 -11.13 5.22
C SER A 88 23.40 -10.57 5.32
N THR A 89 23.63 -9.39 4.75
CA THR A 89 24.80 -8.56 5.06
C THR A 89 24.62 -8.06 6.49
N ALA A 90 24.96 -8.93 7.45
CA ALA A 90 25.33 -8.51 8.77
C ALA A 90 26.78 -8.01 8.67
N THR A 91 26.96 -6.71 8.47
CA THR A 91 28.24 -6.05 8.73
C THR A 91 28.28 -5.81 10.24
N MET A 92 28.93 -6.72 10.97
CA MET A 92 29.56 -6.43 12.26
C MET A 92 31.06 -6.38 11.98
N ASP A 93 31.62 -5.17 12.05
CA ASP A 93 32.99 -4.87 12.48
C ASP A 93 32.99 -3.44 13.04
#